data_AF-A0A919HTB6-F1
#
_entry.id   AF-A0A919HTB6-F1
#
_cell.length_a   1.000
_cell.length_b   1.000
_cell.length_c   1.000
_cell.angle_alpha   90.00
_cell.angle_beta   90.00
_cell.angle_gamma   90.00
#
_symmetry.space_group_name_H-M   'P 1'
#
loop_
_entity.id
_entity.type
_entity.pdbx_description
1 polymer ?
#
loop_
_entity_poly.entity_id
_entity_poly.type
_entity_poly.pdbx_seq_one_letter_code
_entity_poly.pdbx_strand_id
1 'polypeptide(L)' 'MLQQEGFQVSVFGRGLPALEAAAHQAPDVAILDVGLPDISGFELCRRLLTRYPALPVLF' A
#
# COMPACT_ATOMS: atom_id res chain seq x y z
N MET A 1 3.65 2.69 -16.43
CA MET A 1 5.09 2.85 -16.20
C MET A 1 5.64 1.71 -15.35
N LEU A 2 5.25 1.56 -14.06
CA LEU A 2 5.82 0.51 -13.18
C LEU A 2 5.75 -0.93 -13.74
N GLN A 3 4.60 -1.35 -14.28
CA GLN A 3 4.50 -2.69 -14.88
C GLN A 3 5.42 -2.87 -16.10
N GLN A 4 5.68 -1.79 -16.86
CA GLN A 4 6.57 -1.86 -18.03
C GLN A 4 8.04 -1.95 -17.62
N GLU A 5 8.39 -1.45 -16.44
CA GLU A 5 9.70 -1.62 -15.81
C GLU A 5 9.87 -3.02 -15.15
N GLY A 6 8.88 -3.91 -15.29
CA GLY A 6 8.94 -5.30 -14.80
C GLY A 6 8.48 -5.49 -13.36
N PHE A 7 7.95 -4.46 -12.69
CA PHE A 7 7.41 -4.59 -11.34
C PHE A 7 6.07 -5.34 -11.33
N GLN A 8 5.86 -6.17 -10.31
CA GLN A 8 4.54 -6.68 -9.97
C GLN A 8 3.76 -5.58 -9.24
N VAL A 9 2.66 -5.11 -9.84
CA VAL A 9 1.88 -3.98 -9.31
C VAL A 9 0.46 -4.41 -9.05
N SER A 10 -0.01 -4.16 -7.83
CA SER A 10 -1.42 -4.26 -7.45
C SER A 10 -1.94 -2.86 -7.13
N VAL A 11 -3.10 -2.49 -7.68
CA VAL A 11 -3.69 -1.15 -7.53
C VAL A 11 -5.03 -1.24 -6.81
N PHE A 12 -5.23 -0.39 -5.82
CA PHE A 12 -6.44 -0.33 -5.01
C PHE A 12 -6.94 1.12 -4.94
N GLY A 13 -8.22 1.35 -5.23
CA GLY A 13 -8.86 2.67 -5.05
C GLY A 13 -9.35 2.94 -3.62
N ARG A 14 -9.07 2.04 -2.68
CA ARG A 14 -9.54 2.05 -1.28
C ARG A 14 -8.46 1.46 -0.40
N GLY A 15 -8.32 1.94 0.84
CA GLY A 15 -7.26 1.52 1.75
C GLY A 15 -7.50 0.17 2.40
N LEU A 16 -8.74 -0.19 2.74
CA LEU A 16 -9.04 -1.46 3.41
C LEU A 16 -8.74 -2.69 2.51
N PRO A 17 -9.12 -2.73 1.23
CA PRO A 17 -8.71 -3.82 0.33
C PRO A 17 -7.19 -3.91 0.14
N ALA A 18 -6.48 -2.78 0.19
CA ALA A 18 -5.03 -2.77 0.08
C ALA A 18 -4.36 -3.43 1.29
N LEU A 19 -4.90 -3.21 2.51
CA LEU A 19 -4.44 -3.91 3.72
C LEU A 19 -4.68 -5.41 3.66
N GLU A 20 -5.83 -5.82 3.16
CA GLU A 20 -6.15 -7.24 2.98
C GLU A 20 -5.22 -7.89 1.96
N ALA A 21 -4.94 -7.23 0.84
CA ALA A 21 -3.98 -7.74 -0.14
C ALA A 21 -2.57 -7.82 0.43
N ALA A 22 -2.11 -6.77 1.13
CA ALA A 22 -0.81 -6.77 1.80
C ALA A 22 -0.68 -7.90 2.83
N ALA A 23 -1.80 -8.29 3.46
CA ALA A 23 -1.84 -9.40 4.40
C ALA A 23 -1.60 -10.78 3.75
N HIS A 24 -1.98 -10.94 2.50
CA HIS A 24 -1.80 -12.18 1.73
C HIS A 24 -0.44 -12.19 1.00
N GLN A 25 -0.03 -11.05 0.46
CA GLN A 25 1.25 -10.87 -0.21
C GLN A 25 1.88 -9.55 0.23
N ALA A 26 3.00 -9.65 0.96
CA ALA A 26 3.72 -8.48 1.44
C ALA A 26 4.31 -7.69 0.25
N PRO A 27 4.07 -6.38 0.14
CA PRO A 27 4.69 -5.55 -0.89
C PRO A 27 6.15 -5.21 -0.52
N ASP A 28 6.98 -4.99 -1.53
CA ASP A 28 8.33 -4.45 -1.35
C ASP A 28 8.34 -2.92 -1.24
N VAL A 29 7.29 -2.25 -1.74
CA VAL A 29 7.10 -0.79 -1.68
C VAL A 29 5.61 -0.46 -1.69
N ALA A 30 5.19 0.56 -0.94
CA ALA A 30 3.83 1.07 -0.98
C ALA A 30 3.80 2.52 -1.48
N ILE A 31 2.94 2.80 -2.46
CA ILE A 31 2.63 4.16 -2.93
C ILE A 31 1.20 4.46 -2.48
N LEU A 32 1.02 5.47 -1.64
CA LEU A 32 -0.22 5.72 -0.91
C LEU A 32 -0.77 7.11 -1.19
N ASP A 33 -2.03 7.18 -1.61
CA ASP A 33 -2.77 8.44 -1.61
C ASP A 33 -3.26 8.76 -0.18
N VAL A 34 -3.16 10.03 0.23
CA VAL A 34 -3.68 10.50 1.52
C VAL A 34 -5.22 10.55 1.51
N GLY A 35 -5.82 10.90 0.38
CA GLY A 35 -7.25 11.17 0.19
C GLY A 35 -8.07 9.95 -0.22
N LEU A 36 -7.86 8.81 0.43
CA LEU A 36 -8.64 7.60 0.19
C LEU A 36 -10.07 7.72 0.76
N PRO A 37 -11.08 7.11 0.10
CA PRO A 37 -12.49 7.33 0.42
C PRO A 37 -12.98 6.58 1.68
N ASP A 38 -12.23 5.59 2.17
CA ASP A 38 -12.63 4.71 3.28
C ASP A 38 -11.79 4.90 4.55
N ILE A 39 -10.47 5.07 4.42
CA ILE A 39 -9.55 5.40 5.52
C ILE A 39 -8.52 6.41 5.05
N SER A 40 -7.94 7.21 5.95
CA SER A 40 -6.83 8.10 5.59
C SER A 40 -5.59 7.29 5.15
N GLY A 41 -4.86 7.79 4.14
CA GLY A 41 -3.57 7.21 3.73
C GLY A 41 -2.53 7.13 4.85
N PHE A 42 -2.59 8.02 5.84
CA PHE A 42 -1.73 7.94 7.03
C PHE A 42 -2.08 6.78 7.95
N GLU A 43 -3.38 6.51 8.12
CA GLU A 43 -3.84 5.36 8.91
C GLU A 43 -3.49 4.04 8.20
N LEU A 44 -3.66 3.99 6.88
CA LEU A 44 -3.19 2.88 6.05
C LEU A 44 -1.68 2.65 6.22
N CYS A 45 -0.87 3.71 6.08
CA CYS A 45 0.57 3.67 6.30
C CYS A 45 0.93 3.12 7.68
N ARG A 46 0.32 3.64 8.75
CA ARG A 46 0.58 3.19 10.12
C ARG A 46 0.29 1.70 10.30
N ARG A 47 -0.82 1.20 9.75
CA ARG A 47 -1.20 -0.22 9.83
C ARG A 47 -0.24 -1.11 9.05
N LEU A 48 0.18 -0.67 7.86
CA LEU A 48 1.20 -1.36 7.07
C LEU A 48 2.53 -1.44 7.83
N LEU A 49 3.02 -0.32 8.37
CA LEU A 49 4.28 -0.26 9.11
C LEU A 49 4.25 -1.03 10.44
N THR A 50 3.08 -1.17 11.06
CA THR A 50 2.91 -2.04 12.23
C THR A 50 3.22 -3.50 11.90
N ARG A 51 2.86 -3.95 10.69
CA ARG A 51 3.09 -5.33 10.23
C ARG A 51 4.42 -5.49 9.50
N TYR A 52 4.87 -4.46 8.78
CA TYR A 52 6.07 -4.44 7.96
C TYR A 52 6.90 -3.20 8.32
N PRO A 53 7.65 -3.22 9.43
CA PRO A 53 8.35 -2.03 9.93
C PRO A 53 9.41 -1.47 8.96
N ALA A 54 9.91 -2.30 8.05
CA ALA A 54 10.91 -1.93 7.05
C ALA A 54 10.32 -1.56 5.67
N LEU A 55 8.98 -1.54 5.52
CA LEU A 55 8.32 -1.25 4.24
C LEU A 55 8.55 0.22 3.85
N PRO A 56 9.20 0.49 2.70
CA PRO A 56 9.30 1.83 2.15
C PRO A 56 7.91 2.35 1.72
N VAL A 57 7.58 3.57 2.12
CA VAL A 57 6.30 4.22 1.79
C VAL A 57 6.55 5.54 1.08
N LEU A 58 5.84 5.76 -0.03
CA LEU A 58 5.79 7.00 -0.80
C LEU A 58 4.36 7.55 -0.79
N PHE A 59 4.22 8.87 -0.66
CA PHE A 59 2.95 9.60 -0.74
C PHE A 59 2.90 10.42 -2.02
#